data_AF-A0A183GWK2-F1
#
_entry.id   AF-A0A183GWK2-F1
#
_cell.length_a   1.000
_cell.length_b   1.000
_cell.length_c   1.000
_cell.angle_alpha   90.00
_cell.angle_beta   90.00
_cell.angle_gamma   90.00
#
_symmetry.space_group_name_H-M   'P 1'
#
loop_
_entity.id
_entity.type
_entity.pdbx_description
1 polymer ?
#
loop_
_entity_poly.entity_id
_entity_poly.type
_entity_poly.pdbx_seq_one_letter_code
_entity_poly.pdbx_strand_id
1 'polypeptide(L)'
;LSGESTSKQNNICYLNTKNITNIALRHGLVDDRTDDLDLQSLKTLMKDKKEQIAAQSFHEATKPGGDGFILAFITEGGKRYLERYGGRGLVFDDTFNVTQYTFRLATLMVTDDAGNGFPCVFLLSWIPLRISPEVK
;
A
#
# COMPACT_ATOMS: atom_id res chain seq x y z
N LEU A 1 -10.84 -51.79 -42.41
CA LEU A 1 -9.68 -50.95 -42.06
C LEU A 1 -10.18 -49.53 -41.89
N SER A 2 -10.75 -49.22 -40.72
CA SER A 2 -11.23 -47.89 -40.35
C SER A 2 -10.15 -47.20 -39.52
N GLY A 3 -9.43 -46.26 -40.13
CA GLY A 3 -8.51 -45.37 -39.42
C GLY A 3 -9.29 -44.19 -38.88
N GLU A 4 -9.55 -44.16 -37.57
CA GLU A 4 -10.05 -42.98 -36.87
C GLU A 4 -8.89 -42.00 -36.64
N SER A 5 -8.94 -40.86 -37.32
CA SER A 5 -8.09 -39.71 -37.04
C SER A 5 -8.61 -38.99 -35.78
N THR A 6 -7.88 -39.10 -34.67
CA THR A 6 -8.15 -38.32 -33.45
C THR A 6 -7.71 -36.87 -33.67
N SER A 7 -8.65 -36.00 -34.01
CA SER A 7 -8.42 -34.56 -34.04
C SER A 7 -8.27 -34.05 -32.59
N LYS A 8 -7.05 -33.67 -32.20
CA LYS A 8 -6.80 -32.92 -30.96
C LYS A 8 -7.51 -31.57 -31.09
N GLN A 9 -8.62 -31.44 -30.38
CA GLN A 9 -9.36 -30.19 -30.25
C GLN A 9 -8.49 -29.21 -29.45
N ASN A 10 -7.82 -28.30 -30.16
CA ASN A 10 -7.11 -27.18 -29.55
C ASN A 10 -8.16 -26.22 -28.97
N ASN A 11 -8.47 -26.38 -27.68
CA ASN A 11 -9.33 -25.46 -26.95
C ASN A 11 -8.58 -24.12 -26.80
N ILE A 12 -8.78 -23.21 -27.74
CA ILE A 12 -8.29 -21.84 -27.65
C ILE A 12 -9.03 -21.18 -26.48
N CYS A 13 -8.32 -20.98 -25.37
CA CYS A 13 -8.86 -20.34 -24.17
C CYS A 13 -8.58 -18.84 -24.24
N TYR A 14 -9.63 -18.02 -24.37
CA TYR A 14 -9.49 -16.57 -24.35
C TYR A 14 -9.48 -16.11 -22.88
N LEU A 15 -8.33 -15.64 -22.40
CA LEU A 15 -8.22 -15.00 -21.09
C LEU A 15 -8.82 -13.60 -21.19
N ASN A 16 -9.87 -13.33 -20.41
CA ASN A 16 -10.36 -11.97 -20.20
C ASN A 16 -9.76 -11.37 -18.91
N THR A 17 -9.89 -10.06 -18.72
CA THR A 17 -9.35 -9.35 -17.54
C THR A 17 -9.85 -9.94 -16.23
N LYS A 18 -11.12 -10.38 -16.16
CA LYS A 18 -11.67 -11.04 -14.97
C LYS A 18 -10.95 -12.36 -14.68
N ASN A 19 -10.55 -13.12 -15.71
CA ASN A 19 -9.77 -14.33 -15.53
C ASN A 19 -8.38 -14.02 -14.98
N ILE A 20 -7.71 -12.96 -15.46
CA ILE A 20 -6.41 -12.53 -14.95
C ILE A 20 -6.52 -12.13 -13.48
N THR A 21 -7.50 -11.32 -13.10
CA THR A 21 -7.74 -10.95 -11.70
C THR A 21 -8.04 -12.18 -10.82
N ASN A 22 -8.86 -13.11 -11.30
CA ASN A 22 -9.17 -14.33 -10.55
C ASN A 22 -7.94 -15.25 -10.39
N ILE A 23 -7.08 -15.33 -11.40
CA ILE A 23 -5.81 -16.06 -11.31
C ILE A 23 -4.89 -15.37 -10.30
N ALA A 24 -4.75 -14.04 -10.38
CA ALA A 24 -3.96 -13.27 -9.44
C ALA A 24 -4.43 -13.49 -7.99
N LEU A 25 -5.74 -13.37 -7.73
CA LEU A 25 -6.33 -13.61 -6.41
C LEU A 25 -6.11 -15.04 -5.92
N ARG A 26 -6.31 -16.06 -6.78
CA ARG A 26 -6.10 -17.47 -6.41
C ARG A 26 -4.66 -17.80 -6.07
N HIS A 27 -3.71 -17.14 -6.73
CA HIS A 27 -2.29 -17.35 -6.54
C HIS A 27 -1.64 -16.32 -5.61
N GLY A 28 -2.43 -15.44 -4.98
CA GLY A 28 -1.93 -14.40 -4.08
C GLY A 28 -0.99 -13.40 -4.75
N LEU A 29 -1.09 -13.23 -6.07
CA LEU A 29 -0.32 -12.25 -6.82
C LEU A 29 -0.87 -10.87 -6.49
N VAL A 30 -0.05 -10.08 -5.81
CA VAL A 30 -0.33 -8.68 -5.46
C VAL A 30 0.68 -7.84 -6.24
N ASP A 31 0.19 -6.83 -6.95
CA ASP A 31 1.07 -5.89 -7.65
C ASP A 31 2.09 -5.29 -6.68
N ASP A 32 3.33 -5.13 -7.15
CA ASP A 32 4.50 -4.65 -6.38
C ASP A 32 4.95 -5.51 -5.18
N ARG A 33 4.30 -6.67 -4.91
CA ARG A 33 4.86 -7.68 -4.00
C ARG A 33 5.93 -8.47 -4.73
N THR A 34 7.17 -8.38 -4.25
CA THR A 34 8.35 -9.00 -4.87
C THR A 34 8.92 -10.17 -4.07
N ASP A 35 8.43 -10.35 -2.83
CA ASP A 35 8.89 -11.37 -1.88
C ASP A 35 7.70 -11.87 -1.04
N ASP A 36 7.76 -13.13 -0.61
CA ASP A 36 6.76 -13.73 0.28
C ASP A 36 6.71 -13.03 1.64
N LEU A 37 7.82 -12.46 2.09
CA LEU A 37 7.89 -11.57 3.24
C LEU A 37 7.61 -10.14 2.78
N ASP A 38 6.43 -9.63 3.10
CA ASP A 38 6.00 -8.27 2.70
C ASP A 38 6.98 -7.17 3.17
N LEU A 39 7.67 -7.39 4.28
CA LEU A 39 8.72 -6.51 4.77
C LEU A 39 9.92 -6.39 3.80
N GLN A 40 10.29 -7.49 3.14
CA GLN A 40 11.34 -7.47 2.11
C GLN A 40 10.84 -6.78 0.84
N SER A 41 9.59 -7.05 0.44
CA SER A 41 8.95 -6.32 -0.67
C SER A 41 8.98 -4.80 -0.43
N LEU A 42 8.66 -4.35 0.78
CA LEU A 42 8.72 -2.94 1.18
C LEU A 42 10.15 -2.38 1.08
N LYS A 43 11.16 -3.11 1.60
CA LYS A 43 12.56 -2.67 1.54
C LYS A 43 13.05 -2.52 0.10
N THR A 44 12.67 -3.46 -0.77
CA THR A 44 12.94 -3.40 -2.21
C THR A 44 12.26 -2.19 -2.83
N LEU A 45 10.98 -1.97 -2.55
CA LEU A 45 10.23 -0.82 -3.06
C LEU A 45 10.86 0.52 -2.63
N MET A 46 11.24 0.66 -1.37
CA MET A 46 11.89 1.87 -0.86
C MET A 46 13.24 2.13 -1.52
N LYS A 47 13.98 1.07 -1.87
CA LYS A 47 15.23 1.18 -2.63
C LYS A 47 14.96 1.58 -4.08
N ASP A 48 14.02 0.94 -4.74
CA ASP A 48 13.75 1.12 -6.17
C ASP A 48 13.07 2.46 -6.47
N LYS A 49 12.25 2.97 -5.54
CA LYS A 49 11.54 4.25 -5.66
C LYS A 49 12.23 5.39 -4.94
N LYS A 50 13.49 5.23 -4.51
CA LYS A 50 14.22 6.22 -3.73
C LYS A 50 14.20 7.63 -4.35
N GLU A 51 14.28 7.74 -5.67
CA GLU A 51 14.26 9.02 -6.40
C GLU A 51 12.90 9.73 -6.35
N GLN A 52 11.83 9.01 -6.02
CA GLN A 52 10.47 9.55 -5.91
C GLN A 52 10.11 9.91 -4.46
N ILE A 53 10.94 9.52 -3.49
CA ILE A 53 10.74 9.72 -2.06
C ILE A 53 11.66 10.85 -1.60
N ALA A 54 11.06 11.98 -1.25
CA ALA A 54 11.78 13.17 -0.80
C ALA A 54 12.29 13.05 0.65
N ALA A 55 11.52 12.38 1.50
CA ALA A 55 11.87 12.12 2.89
C ALA A 55 11.18 10.85 3.37
N GLN A 56 11.86 10.12 4.24
CA GLN A 56 11.29 8.94 4.89
C GLN A 56 11.84 8.76 6.31
N SER A 57 11.02 8.15 7.16
CA SER A 57 11.42 7.53 8.42
C SER A 57 10.86 6.12 8.45
N PHE A 58 11.72 5.15 8.72
CA PHE A 58 11.34 3.75 8.73
C PHE A 58 11.93 3.03 9.94
N HIS A 59 11.04 2.42 10.71
CA HIS A 59 11.35 1.57 11.85
C HIS A 59 10.62 0.25 11.68
N GLU A 60 11.38 -0.84 11.67
CA GLU A 60 10.83 -2.19 11.65
C GLU A 60 10.13 -2.50 12.98
N ALA A 61 9.17 -3.41 12.93
CA ALA A 61 8.51 -3.89 14.14
C ALA A 61 9.54 -4.52 15.08
N THR A 62 9.43 -4.19 16.36
CA THR A 62 10.27 -4.71 17.45
C THR A 62 9.77 -6.05 17.99
N LYS A 63 8.48 -6.35 17.81
CA LYS A 63 7.85 -7.59 18.26
C LYS A 63 6.95 -8.23 17.19
N PRO A 64 6.71 -9.55 17.27
CA PRO A 64 5.66 -10.20 16.51
C PRO A 64 4.31 -9.50 16.73
N GLY A 65 3.57 -9.21 15.66
CA GLY A 65 2.31 -8.46 15.70
C GLY A 65 2.41 -6.98 15.33
N GLY A 66 3.61 -6.50 14.96
CA GLY A 66 3.80 -5.17 14.38
C GLY A 66 4.19 -4.07 15.37
N ASP A 67 4.32 -4.37 16.67
CA ASP A 67 4.66 -3.39 17.72
C ASP A 67 5.96 -2.65 17.39
N GLY A 68 5.90 -1.32 17.37
CA GLY A 68 7.01 -0.44 17.04
C GLY A 68 7.21 -0.16 15.56
N PHE A 69 6.40 -0.75 14.67
CA PHE A 69 6.48 -0.43 13.24
C PHE A 69 6.09 1.02 12.96
N ILE A 70 6.94 1.72 12.21
CA ILE A 70 6.69 3.08 11.71
C ILE A 70 7.21 3.17 10.28
N LEU A 71 6.39 3.66 9.37
CA LEU A 71 6.78 4.10 8.04
C LEU A 71 6.14 5.45 7.78
N ALA A 72 6.95 6.52 7.85
CA ALA A 72 6.58 7.84 7.40
C ALA A 72 7.28 8.14 6.07
N PHE A 73 6.58 8.66 5.08
CA PHE A 73 7.21 9.08 3.83
C PHE A 73 6.52 10.26 3.17
N ILE A 74 7.30 11.00 2.39
CA ILE A 74 6.89 12.14 1.58
C ILE A 74 7.40 11.88 0.17
N THR A 75 6.53 11.92 -0.83
CA THR A 75 6.96 11.85 -2.23
C THR A 75 7.50 13.20 -2.69
N GLU A 76 8.32 13.24 -3.74
CA GLU A 76 8.77 14.51 -4.34
C GLU A 76 7.61 15.42 -4.74
N GLY A 77 6.51 14.83 -5.24
CA GLY A 77 5.26 15.55 -5.47
C GLY A 77 4.68 16.14 -4.18
N GLY A 78 4.53 15.32 -3.14
CA GLY A 78 4.03 15.74 -1.83
C GLY A 78 4.86 16.87 -1.21
N LYS A 79 6.19 16.79 -1.28
CA LYS A 79 7.10 17.85 -0.81
C LYS A 79 6.83 19.18 -1.54
N ARG A 80 6.74 19.16 -2.87
CA ARG A 80 6.47 20.36 -3.67
C ARG A 80 5.13 21.01 -3.32
N TYR A 81 4.09 20.20 -3.06
CA TYR A 81 2.80 20.71 -2.63
C TYR A 81 2.86 21.28 -1.21
N LEU A 82 3.57 20.62 -0.29
CA LEU A 82 3.75 21.08 1.08
C LEU A 82 4.52 22.41 1.14
N GLU A 83 5.59 22.56 0.37
CA GLU A 83 6.35 23.81 0.26
C GLU A 83 5.52 24.95 -0.32
N ARG A 84 4.65 24.65 -1.30
CA ARG A 84 3.84 25.66 -1.97
C ARG A 84 2.61 26.08 -1.15
N TYR A 85 1.93 25.14 -0.50
CA TYR A 85 0.60 25.36 0.09
C TYR A 85 0.54 25.14 1.61
N GLY A 86 1.59 24.56 2.22
CA GLY A 86 1.58 24.20 3.64
C GLY A 86 1.45 25.38 4.61
N GLY A 87 1.77 26.60 4.17
CA GLY A 87 1.60 27.82 4.97
C GLY A 87 0.15 28.26 5.16
N ARG A 88 -0.82 27.67 4.44
CA ARG A 88 -2.23 28.07 4.47
C ARG A 88 -3.07 27.30 5.49
N GLY A 89 -2.60 26.13 5.89
CA GLY A 89 -3.33 25.21 6.74
C GLY A 89 -2.96 23.77 6.40
N LEU A 90 -2.95 22.94 7.44
CA LEU A 90 -2.64 21.53 7.35
C LEU A 90 -3.82 20.74 7.89
N VAL A 91 -4.20 19.67 7.18
CA VAL A 91 -5.23 18.73 7.63
C VAL A 91 -4.58 17.40 7.90
N PHE A 92 -4.79 16.85 9.10
CA PHE A 92 -4.44 15.48 9.42
C PHE A 92 -5.69 14.62 9.33
N ASP A 93 -5.70 13.71 8.37
CA ASP A 93 -6.71 12.66 8.26
C ASP A 93 -6.17 11.37 8.87
N ASP A 94 -7.01 10.68 9.63
CA ASP A 94 -6.67 9.44 10.29
C ASP A 94 -7.63 8.33 9.89
N THR A 95 -7.10 7.35 9.15
CA THR A 95 -7.87 6.21 8.69
C THR A 95 -7.38 4.92 9.35
N PHE A 96 -8.30 4.22 10.00
CA PHE A 96 -8.08 2.88 10.54
C PHE A 96 -8.57 1.81 9.57
N ASN A 97 -8.03 0.59 9.70
CA ASN A 97 -8.50 -0.61 8.98
C ASN A 97 -8.36 -0.55 7.45
N VAL A 98 -7.39 0.23 6.96
CA VAL A 98 -7.07 0.37 5.52
C VAL A 98 -6.18 -0.73 4.97
N THR A 99 -5.51 -1.50 5.84
CA THR A 99 -4.65 -2.62 5.44
C THR A 99 -5.07 -3.90 6.16
N GLN A 100 -4.63 -5.05 5.63
CA GLN A 100 -4.73 -6.33 6.34
C GLN A 100 -3.89 -6.36 7.64
N TYR A 101 -3.01 -5.39 7.83
CA TYR A 101 -2.23 -5.21 9.05
C TYR A 101 -2.97 -4.33 10.05
N THR A 102 -2.65 -4.51 11.32
CA THR A 102 -3.11 -3.67 12.44
C THR A 102 -2.37 -2.33 12.48
N PHE A 103 -2.15 -1.73 11.32
CA PHE A 103 -1.53 -0.41 11.17
C PHE A 103 -2.61 0.64 10.92
N ARG A 104 -2.41 1.79 11.55
CA ARG A 104 -3.13 3.02 11.26
C ARG A 104 -2.43 3.76 10.14
N LEU A 105 -3.19 4.35 9.23
CA LEU A 105 -2.70 5.31 8.25
C LEU A 105 -3.13 6.71 8.66
N ALA A 106 -2.17 7.57 9.01
CA ALA A 106 -2.39 9.00 9.10
C ALA A 106 -1.85 9.70 7.85
N THR A 107 -2.63 10.60 7.27
CA THR A 107 -2.28 11.35 6.07
C THR A 107 -2.29 12.84 6.37
N LEU A 108 -1.20 13.54 6.07
CA LEU A 108 -1.16 15.00 6.07
C LEU A 108 -1.56 15.50 4.69
N MET A 109 -2.58 16.34 4.64
CA MET A 109 -3.08 16.98 3.43
C MET A 109 -2.90 18.50 3.50
N VAL A 110 -2.67 19.10 2.34
CA VAL A 110 -2.70 20.55 2.14
C VAL A 110 -3.82 20.91 1.17
N THR A 111 -4.32 22.13 1.24
CA THR A 111 -5.34 22.62 0.32
C THR A 111 -4.75 23.65 -0.65
N ASP A 112 -5.01 23.49 -1.94
CA ASP A 112 -4.57 24.44 -2.96
C ASP A 112 -5.43 25.73 -3.02
N ASP A 113 -5.10 26.64 -3.94
CA ASP A 113 -5.86 27.89 -4.15
C ASP A 113 -7.32 27.68 -4.55
N ALA A 114 -7.64 26.54 -5.16
CA ALA A 114 -8.98 26.20 -5.63
C ALA A 114 -9.79 25.44 -4.57
N GLY A 115 -9.22 25.19 -3.39
CA GLY A 115 -9.88 24.44 -2.32
C GLY A 115 -9.72 22.91 -2.43
N ASN A 116 -8.88 22.40 -3.34
CA ASN A 116 -8.66 20.96 -3.48
C ASN A 116 -7.64 20.47 -2.44
N GLY A 117 -8.00 19.41 -1.72
CA GLY A 117 -7.10 18.72 -0.80
C GLY A 117 -6.12 17.80 -1.54
N PHE A 118 -4.84 17.89 -1.21
CA PHE A 118 -3.78 17.05 -1.75
C PHE A 118 -3.01 16.34 -0.62
N PRO A 119 -2.96 15.00 -0.60
CA PRO A 119 -2.20 14.26 0.40
C PRO A 119 -0.69 14.35 0.11
N CYS A 120 0.06 14.81 1.09
CA CYS A 120 1.49 15.12 0.97
C CYS A 120 2.39 14.17 1.75
N VAL A 121 1.96 13.76 2.94
CA VAL A 121 2.74 12.94 3.87
C VAL A 121 1.89 11.79 4.34
N PHE A 122 2.48 10.61 4.40
CA PHE A 122 1.80 9.40 4.85
C PHE A 122 2.57 8.81 6.02
N LEU A 123 1.84 8.39 7.05
CA LEU A 123 2.36 7.70 8.22
C LEU A 123 1.58 6.40 8.41
N LEU A 124 2.24 5.28 8.18
CA LEU A 124 1.79 3.97 8.62
C LEU A 124 2.46 3.66 9.94
N SER A 125 1.67 3.46 10.99
CA SER A 125 2.20 3.15 12.31
C SER A 125 1.39 2.08 13.00
N TRP A 126 2.07 1.25 13.78
CA TRP A 126 1.38 0.39 14.73
C TRP A 126 0.76 1.23 15.85
N ILE A 127 -0.48 0.89 16.17
CA ILE A 127 -1.16 1.42 17.35
C ILE A 127 -1.53 0.26 18.26
N PRO A 128 -1.25 0.34 19.57
CA PRO A 128 -1.85 -0.58 20.51
C PRO A 128 -3.35 -0.39 20.43
N LEU A 129 -4.10 -1.44 20.08
CA LEU A 129 -5.54 -1.49 20.28
C LEU A 129 -5.80 -1.05 21.73
N ARG A 130 -6.31 0.17 21.93
CA ARG A 130 -6.85 0.59 23.21
C ARG A 130 -8.13 -0.22 23.40
N ILE A 131 -7.98 -1.42 23.95
CA ILE A 131 -9.07 -2.03 24.69
C ILE A 131 -9.23 -1.10 25.90
N SER A 132 -10.22 -0.22 25.87
CA SER A 132 -10.63 0.49 27.08
C SER A 132 -10.81 -0.57 28.17
N PRO A 133 -10.17 -0.46 29.35
CA PRO A 133 -10.49 -1.34 30.44
C PRO A 133 -11.98 -1.17 30.70
N GLU A 134 -12.72 -2.28 30.68
CA GLU A 134 -14.13 -2.26 31.09
C GLU A 134 -14.23 -1.51 32.42
N VAL A 135 -15.07 -0.48 32.42
CA VAL A 135 -15.48 0.19 33.66
C VAL A 135 -16.23 -0.87 34.47
N LYS A 136 -15.55 -1.44 35.47
CA LYS A 136 -16.19 -2.23 36.53
C LYS A 136 -17.01 -1.34 37.44
#